data_AF-R9LB66-F1
#
_entry.id   AF-R9LB66-F1
#
_cell.length_a   1.000
_cell.length_b   1.000
_cell.length_c   1.000
_cell.angle_alpha   90.00
_cell.angle_beta   90.00
_cell.angle_gamma   90.00
#
_symmetry.space_group_name_H-M   'P 1'
#
loop_
_entity.id
_entity.type
_entity.pdbx_description
1 polymer ?
#
loop_
_entity_poly.entity_id
_entity_poly.type
_entity_poly.pdbx_seq_one_letter_code
_entity_poly.pdbx_strand_id
1 'polypeptide(L)'
;MTQYIIIGGIALVVLFAAVYIKMTIDEKKGANSEEKQKIQEIVKKVVPNGASYTAAYGTREELTLGGGGRTVTTTTSYWYYAVAFKPGDLYLVPLSFDGGDMSYSEPIHLGKDDLGMVEAKNGYVTLYDKDRKQLMTLFVVASNTKDDKYHPVNIQQKEEAESFQQYAQALMQEVNAANGITDIKAAKKEAKKNN
;
A
#
# COMPACT_ATOMS: atom_id res chain seq x y z
N MET A 1 -30.28 -36.04 27.19
CA MET A 1 -29.92 -34.60 27.22
C MET A 1 -28.40 -34.40 27.14
N THR A 2 -27.62 -35.05 28.01
CA THR A 2 -26.14 -34.98 28.07
C THR A 2 -25.44 -35.38 26.76
N GLN A 3 -25.89 -36.43 26.08
CA GLN A 3 -25.28 -36.90 24.82
C GLN A 3 -25.39 -35.88 23.67
N TYR A 4 -26.50 -35.16 23.55
CA TYR A 4 -26.68 -34.13 22.52
C TYR A 4 -25.83 -32.88 22.80
N ILE A 5 -25.58 -32.57 24.07
CA ILE A 5 -24.68 -31.47 24.49
C ILE A 5 -23.23 -31.81 24.12
N ILE A 6 -22.81 -33.07 24.34
CA ILE A 6 -21.45 -33.53 23.98
C ILE A 6 -21.26 -33.52 22.46
N ILE A 7 -22.22 -34.06 21.69
CA ILE A 7 -22.14 -34.07 20.21
C ILE A 7 -22.15 -32.64 19.66
N GLY A 8 -23.00 -31.75 20.20
CA GLY A 8 -23.03 -30.34 19.82
C GLY A 8 -21.73 -29.61 20.12
N GLY A 9 -21.11 -29.86 21.28
CA GLY A 9 -19.81 -29.30 21.64
C GLY A 9 -18.70 -29.76 20.71
N ILE A 10 -18.64 -31.07 20.38
CA ILE A 10 -17.65 -31.61 19.43
C ILE A 10 -17.83 -31.01 18.04
N ALA A 11 -19.07 -30.89 17.55
CA ALA A 11 -19.36 -30.29 16.25
C ALA A 11 -18.90 -28.82 16.16
N LEU A 12 -19.12 -28.03 17.22
CA LEU A 12 -18.64 -26.65 17.29
C LEU A 12 -17.11 -26.53 17.27
N VAL A 13 -16.41 -27.40 18.01
CA VAL A 13 -14.94 -27.42 18.02
C VAL A 13 -14.38 -27.80 16.65
N VAL A 14 -14.95 -28.82 15.99
CA VAL A 14 -14.54 -29.22 14.64
C VAL A 14 -14.78 -28.10 13.63
N LEU A 15 -15.92 -27.43 13.72
CA LEU A 15 -16.26 -26.32 12.82
C LEU A 15 -15.31 -25.13 13.03
N PHE A 16 -15.01 -24.79 14.29
CA PHE A 16 -14.05 -23.73 14.61
C PHE A 16 -12.63 -24.07 14.12
N ALA A 17 -12.18 -25.31 14.30
CA ALA A 17 -10.90 -25.78 13.80
C ALA A 17 -10.84 -25.73 12.26
N ALA A 18 -11.91 -26.14 11.57
CA ALA A 18 -11.98 -26.07 10.11
C ALA A 18 -11.92 -24.63 9.60
N VAL A 19 -12.63 -23.69 10.26
CA VAL A 19 -12.56 -22.25 9.94
C VAL A 19 -11.16 -21.70 10.18
N TYR A 20 -10.54 -22.02 11.31
CA TYR A 20 -9.19 -21.56 11.64
C TYR A 20 -8.14 -22.10 10.66
N ILE A 21 -8.22 -23.38 10.31
CA ILE A 21 -7.34 -24.00 9.30
C ILE A 21 -7.55 -23.33 7.95
N LYS A 22 -8.79 -23.08 7.52
CA LYS A 22 -9.08 -22.39 6.26
C LYS A 22 -8.50 -20.97 6.25
N MET A 23 -8.72 -20.20 7.32
CA MET A 23 -8.13 -18.86 7.46
C MET A 23 -6.61 -18.90 7.37
N THR A 24 -5.96 -19.85 8.05
CA THR A 24 -4.50 -20.00 8.02
C THR A 24 -3.99 -20.43 6.63
N ILE A 25 -4.74 -21.27 5.91
CA ILE A 25 -4.40 -21.69 4.54
C ILE A 25 -4.57 -20.53 3.56
N ASP A 26 -5.65 -19.77 3.66
CA ASP A 26 -5.92 -18.62 2.77
C ASP A 26 -4.88 -17.50 3.02
N GLU A 27 -4.51 -17.28 4.29
CA GLU A 27 -3.40 -16.39 4.67
C GLU A 27 -2.06 -16.88 4.09
N LYS A 28 -1.75 -18.19 4.20
CA LYS A 28 -0.54 -18.79 3.61
C LYS A 28 -0.52 -18.79 2.08
N LYS A 29 -1.68 -18.92 1.42
CA LYS A 29 -1.81 -18.88 -0.05
C LYS A 29 -1.53 -17.50 -0.59
N GLY A 30 -2.03 -16.45 0.07
CA GLY A 30 -1.71 -15.08 -0.32
C GLY A 30 -0.32 -14.62 0.14
N ALA A 31 0.26 -15.24 1.18
CA ALA A 31 1.64 -14.97 1.61
C ALA A 31 2.69 -15.59 0.68
N ASN A 32 2.35 -16.70 0.00
CA ASN A 32 3.18 -17.35 -1.01
C ASN A 32 2.61 -17.20 -2.43
N SER A 33 1.81 -16.17 -2.68
CA SER A 33 1.16 -16.01 -3.98
C SER A 33 2.16 -15.69 -5.08
N GLU A 34 1.85 -16.12 -6.30
CA GLU A 34 2.64 -15.81 -7.49
C GLU A 34 2.73 -14.30 -7.69
N GLU A 35 1.65 -13.57 -7.41
CA GLU A 35 1.62 -12.11 -7.50
C GLU A 35 2.61 -11.47 -6.53
N LYS A 36 2.69 -11.94 -5.27
CA LYS A 36 3.65 -11.40 -4.30
C LYS A 36 5.10 -11.68 -4.72
N GLN A 37 5.39 -12.88 -5.22
CA GLN A 37 6.72 -13.22 -5.73
C GLN A 37 7.09 -12.35 -6.94
N LYS A 38 6.14 -12.14 -7.86
CA LYS A 38 6.32 -11.28 -9.04
C LYS A 38 6.63 -9.83 -8.65
N ILE A 39 6.00 -9.29 -7.60
CA ILE A 39 6.35 -7.96 -7.05
C ILE A 39 7.81 -7.92 -6.62
N GLN A 40 8.27 -8.92 -5.86
CA GLN A 40 9.66 -9.00 -5.42
C GLN A 40 10.64 -9.13 -6.59
N GLU A 41 10.29 -9.92 -7.60
CA GLU A 41 11.11 -10.09 -8.81
C GLU A 41 11.21 -8.81 -9.63
N ILE A 42 10.09 -8.10 -9.81
CA ILE A 42 10.06 -6.79 -10.49
C ILE A 42 11.01 -5.84 -9.77
N VAL A 43 10.91 -5.71 -8.45
CA VAL A 43 11.78 -4.84 -7.65
C VAL A 43 13.25 -5.24 -7.81
N LYS A 44 13.58 -6.53 -7.66
CA LYS A 44 14.96 -7.03 -7.83
C LYS A 44 15.54 -6.72 -9.21
N LYS A 45 14.70 -6.70 -10.25
CA LYS A 45 15.10 -6.50 -11.64
C LYS A 45 15.29 -5.02 -11.99
N VAL A 46 14.38 -4.15 -11.54
CA VAL A 46 14.31 -2.75 -12.03
C VAL A 46 14.89 -1.73 -11.05
N VAL A 47 14.95 -2.05 -9.77
CA VAL A 47 15.53 -1.15 -8.76
C VAL A 47 17.04 -1.43 -8.63
N PRO A 48 17.91 -0.40 -8.67
CA PRO A 48 19.33 -0.57 -8.40
C PRO A 48 19.56 -1.25 -7.05
N ASN A 49 20.27 -2.39 -7.06
CA ASN A 49 20.45 -3.22 -5.86
C ASN A 49 19.11 -3.59 -5.16
N GLY A 50 18.07 -3.85 -5.95
CA GLY A 50 16.70 -4.09 -5.48
C GLY A 50 16.54 -5.24 -4.48
N ALA A 51 17.46 -6.21 -4.47
CA ALA A 51 17.48 -7.31 -3.49
C ALA A 51 17.71 -6.84 -2.04
N SER A 52 18.23 -5.63 -1.84
CA SER A 52 18.43 -5.02 -0.52
C SER A 52 17.21 -4.26 0.02
N TYR A 53 16.15 -4.13 -0.78
CA TYR A 53 14.95 -3.38 -0.40
C TYR A 53 13.85 -4.35 0.06
N THR A 54 13.04 -3.88 1.02
CA THR A 54 11.74 -4.50 1.26
C THR A 54 10.81 -4.10 0.13
N ALA A 55 10.19 -5.09 -0.52
CA ALA A 55 9.25 -4.89 -1.62
C ALA A 55 7.82 -5.16 -1.14
N ALA A 56 6.90 -4.24 -1.39
CA ALA A 56 5.49 -4.36 -1.05
C ALA A 56 4.60 -3.95 -2.22
N TYR A 57 3.41 -4.53 -2.32
CA TYR A 57 2.36 -4.06 -3.22
C TYR A 57 1.59 -2.91 -2.58
N GLY A 58 1.35 -1.84 -3.34
CA GLY A 58 0.48 -0.76 -2.93
C GLY A 58 -0.59 -0.49 -3.96
N THR A 59 -1.72 0.01 -3.48
CA THR A 59 -2.87 0.37 -4.30
C THR A 59 -3.50 1.65 -3.79
N ARG A 60 -4.05 2.45 -4.70
CA ARG A 60 -4.85 3.63 -4.35
C ARG A 60 -6.11 3.63 -5.18
N GLU A 61 -7.21 3.97 -4.54
CA GLU A 61 -8.48 4.27 -5.18
C GLU A 61 -8.84 5.73 -4.88
N GLU A 62 -9.26 6.47 -5.89
CA GLU A 62 -9.75 7.83 -5.74
C GLU A 62 -11.07 7.99 -6.49
N LEU A 63 -12.10 8.31 -5.72
CA LEU A 63 -13.41 8.66 -6.23
C LEU A 63 -13.44 10.15 -6.52
N THR A 64 -13.62 10.51 -7.78
CA THR A 64 -13.84 11.90 -8.20
C THR A 64 -15.30 12.09 -8.57
N LEU A 65 -15.94 13.08 -7.94
CA LEU A 65 -17.30 13.52 -8.26
C LEU A 65 -17.21 14.79 -9.10
N GLY A 66 -17.77 14.73 -10.30
CA GLY A 66 -17.87 15.85 -11.23
C GLY A 66 -19.29 16.02 -11.75
N GLY A 67 -19.44 16.90 -12.74
CA GLY A 67 -20.71 17.24 -13.36
C GLY A 67 -21.28 18.58 -12.88
N GLY A 68 -22.21 19.13 -13.65
CA GLY A 68 -22.87 20.40 -13.39
C GLY A 68 -24.37 20.32 -13.67
N GLY A 69 -25.18 21.02 -12.88
CA GLY A 69 -26.64 20.99 -12.99
C GLY A 69 -27.26 19.73 -12.37
N ARG A 70 -28.04 18.96 -13.15
CA ARG A 70 -28.76 17.75 -12.69
C ARG A 70 -27.98 16.44 -12.88
N THR A 71 -26.75 16.49 -13.38
CA THR A 71 -25.98 15.29 -13.72
C THR A 71 -24.72 15.21 -12.85
N VAL A 72 -24.61 14.13 -12.08
CA VAL A 72 -23.42 13.79 -11.29
C VAL A 72 -22.66 12.71 -12.04
N THR A 73 -21.40 12.99 -12.39
CA THR A 73 -20.47 12.01 -12.96
C THR A 73 -19.56 11.51 -11.85
N THR A 74 -19.47 10.20 -11.69
CA THR A 74 -18.58 9.58 -10.72
C THR A 74 -17.50 8.83 -11.47
N THR A 75 -16.25 9.22 -11.29
CA THR A 75 -15.09 8.56 -11.91
C THR A 75 -14.19 8.02 -10.80
N THR A 76 -14.06 6.70 -10.74
CA THR A 76 -13.11 6.03 -9.84
C THR A 76 -11.81 5.75 -10.59
N SER A 77 -10.71 6.26 -10.08
CA SER A 77 -9.36 5.99 -10.60
C SER A 77 -8.63 5.02 -9.68
N TYR A 78 -7.94 4.05 -10.27
CA TYR A 78 -7.15 3.05 -9.56
C TYR A 78 -5.68 3.17 -9.95
N TRP A 79 -4.80 3.12 -8.97
CA TRP A 79 -3.36 3.07 -9.17
C TRP A 79 -2.79 1.85 -8.47
N TYR A 80 -1.92 1.14 -9.18
CA TYR A 80 -1.24 -0.03 -8.67
C TYR A 80 0.27 0.21 -8.77
N TYR A 81 1.01 -0.20 -7.75
CA TYR A 81 2.44 0.02 -7.73
C TYR A 81 3.15 -0.99 -6.82
N ALA A 82 4.39 -1.32 -7.15
CA ALA A 82 5.31 -1.92 -6.20
C ALA A 82 6.07 -0.80 -5.50
N VAL A 83 6.17 -0.88 -4.18
CA VAL A 83 6.98 0.00 -3.35
C VAL A 83 8.21 -0.77 -2.92
N ALA A 84 9.39 -0.27 -3.26
CA ALA A 84 10.66 -0.78 -2.75
C ALA A 84 11.24 0.26 -1.79
N PHE A 85 11.43 -0.11 -0.52
CA PHE A 85 11.86 0.83 0.51
C PHE A 85 12.94 0.25 1.42
N LYS A 86 13.80 1.16 1.89
CA LYS A 86 14.79 0.97 2.95
C LYS A 86 15.00 2.33 3.64
N PRO A 87 15.66 2.42 4.80
CA PRO A 87 15.82 3.70 5.50
C PRO A 87 16.34 4.83 4.59
N GLY A 88 15.57 5.92 4.52
CA GLY A 88 15.88 7.13 3.75
C GLY A 88 15.74 7.04 2.22
N ASP A 89 15.27 5.92 1.67
CA ASP A 89 15.29 5.67 0.23
C ASP A 89 14.08 4.85 -0.26
N LEU A 90 13.48 5.30 -1.35
CA LEU A 90 12.22 4.78 -1.89
C LEU A 90 12.27 4.70 -3.41
N TYR A 91 11.79 3.57 -3.94
CA TYR A 91 11.41 3.46 -5.34
C TYR A 91 9.94 3.07 -5.45
N LEU A 92 9.25 3.70 -6.40
CA LEU A 92 7.91 3.35 -6.81
C LEU A 92 7.96 2.78 -8.22
N VAL A 93 7.46 1.56 -8.40
CA VAL A 93 7.33 0.95 -9.72
C VAL A 93 5.84 0.92 -10.08
N PRO A 94 5.36 1.75 -11.01
CA PRO A 94 3.96 1.69 -11.42
C PRO A 94 3.65 0.36 -12.09
N LEU A 95 2.52 -0.24 -11.72
CA LEU A 95 2.04 -1.52 -12.22
C LEU A 95 0.81 -1.33 -13.09
N SER A 96 0.64 -2.23 -14.05
CA SER A 96 -0.54 -2.30 -14.91
C SER A 96 -0.98 -3.75 -15.05
N PHE A 97 -2.30 -3.96 -15.10
CA PHE A 97 -2.90 -5.28 -15.20
C PHE A 97 -3.75 -5.33 -16.47
N ASP A 98 -3.39 -6.20 -17.41
CA ASP A 98 -4.14 -6.45 -18.63
C ASP A 98 -4.42 -7.95 -18.75
N GLY A 99 -5.68 -8.35 -18.89
CA GLY A 99 -6.06 -9.76 -18.98
C GLY A 99 -5.67 -10.66 -17.79
N GLY A 100 -5.22 -10.08 -16.67
CA GLY A 100 -4.65 -10.81 -15.53
C GLY A 100 -3.12 -10.83 -15.51
N ASP A 101 -2.46 -10.36 -16.56
CA ASP A 101 -1.01 -10.21 -16.62
C ASP A 101 -0.56 -8.90 -16.00
N MET A 102 0.29 -9.02 -14.98
CA MET A 102 0.98 -7.87 -14.35
C MET A 102 2.18 -7.43 -15.20
N SER A 103 2.17 -6.16 -15.61
CA SER A 103 3.26 -5.43 -16.26
C SER A 103 3.68 -4.23 -15.42
N TYR A 104 4.81 -3.60 -15.77
CA TYR A 104 5.36 -2.46 -15.03
C TYR A 104 5.97 -1.43 -15.98
N SER A 105 6.03 -0.18 -15.53
CA SER A 105 6.76 0.91 -16.19
C SER A 105 8.05 1.27 -15.43
N GLU A 106 8.73 2.33 -15.88
CA GLU A 106 9.99 2.76 -15.28
C GLU A 106 9.84 3.10 -13.78
N PRO A 107 10.80 2.69 -12.95
CA PRO A 107 10.79 3.01 -11.53
C PRO A 107 11.04 4.50 -11.30
N ILE A 108 10.27 5.08 -10.38
CA ILE A 108 10.44 6.45 -9.90
C ILE A 108 11.23 6.40 -8.61
N HIS A 109 12.39 7.05 -8.58
CA HIS A 109 13.21 7.20 -7.38
C HIS A 109 12.76 8.41 -6.57
N LEU A 110 12.59 8.23 -5.26
CA LEU A 110 12.16 9.27 -4.31
C LEU A 110 13.01 9.16 -3.04
N GLY A 111 14.25 9.60 -3.12
CA GLY A 111 15.13 9.67 -1.96
C GLY A 111 14.68 10.78 -0.99
N LYS A 112 15.12 10.69 0.27
CA LYS A 112 14.88 11.76 1.26
C LYS A 112 15.31 13.16 0.79
N ASP A 113 16.34 13.23 -0.05
CA ASP A 113 16.91 14.47 -0.54
C ASP A 113 16.03 15.11 -1.64
N ASP A 114 15.17 14.32 -2.31
CA ASP A 114 14.23 14.78 -3.33
C ASP A 114 12.94 15.38 -2.72
N LEU A 115 12.69 15.08 -1.44
CA LEU A 115 11.43 15.41 -0.76
C LEU A 115 11.56 16.69 0.08
N GLY A 116 10.55 17.56 0.01
CA GLY A 116 10.46 18.77 0.84
C GLY A 116 9.60 18.60 2.08
N MET A 117 8.66 17.66 2.05
CA MET A 117 7.81 17.34 3.18
C MET A 117 7.23 15.94 2.98
N VAL A 118 6.97 15.25 4.09
CA VAL A 118 6.28 13.96 4.10
C VAL A 118 5.20 14.00 5.18
N GLU A 119 4.07 13.34 4.93
CA GLU A 119 3.01 13.14 5.91
C GLU A 119 2.61 11.67 5.94
N ALA A 120 2.90 11.00 7.05
CA ALA A 120 2.49 9.62 7.31
C ALA A 120 1.36 9.59 8.33
N LYS A 121 0.13 9.28 7.89
CA LYS A 121 -1.06 9.30 8.74
C LYS A 121 -2.09 8.26 8.30
N ASN A 122 -2.63 7.52 9.27
CA ASN A 122 -3.70 6.53 9.05
C ASN A 122 -3.38 5.50 7.94
N GLY A 123 -2.12 5.07 7.85
CA GLY A 123 -1.65 4.14 6.81
C GLY A 123 -1.34 4.78 5.46
N TYR A 124 -1.71 6.04 5.25
CA TYR A 124 -1.37 6.82 4.06
C TYR A 124 -0.04 7.54 4.25
N VAL A 125 0.75 7.59 3.17
CA VAL A 125 2.02 8.31 3.12
C VAL A 125 1.96 9.28 1.96
N THR A 126 1.83 10.57 2.25
CA THR A 126 1.80 11.61 1.21
C THR A 126 3.17 12.27 1.10
N LEU A 127 3.71 12.27 -0.11
CA LEU A 127 5.02 12.81 -0.46
C LEU A 127 4.85 14.15 -1.15
N TYR A 128 5.69 15.11 -0.79
CA TYR A 128 5.68 16.46 -1.34
C TYR A 128 7.08 16.82 -1.84
N ASP A 129 7.14 17.59 -2.91
CA ASP A 129 8.39 18.16 -3.42
C ASP A 129 8.90 19.29 -2.51
N LYS A 130 10.03 19.90 -2.90
CA LYS A 130 10.68 21.01 -2.20
C LYS A 130 9.80 22.27 -2.11
N ASP A 131 8.88 22.44 -3.06
CA ASP A 131 7.90 23.53 -3.08
C ASP A 131 6.62 23.19 -2.31
N ARG A 132 6.61 22.05 -1.60
CA ARG A 132 5.49 21.52 -0.82
C ARG A 132 4.26 21.23 -1.67
N LYS A 133 4.43 21.02 -2.98
CA LYS A 133 3.39 20.50 -3.86
C LYS A 133 3.33 18.99 -3.71
N GLN A 134 2.11 18.48 -3.60
CA GLN A 134 1.88 17.05 -3.45
C GLN A 134 2.33 16.31 -4.71
N LEU A 135 3.25 15.36 -4.53
CA LEU A 135 3.71 14.46 -5.59
C LEU A 135 2.76 13.28 -5.72
N MET A 136 2.52 12.57 -4.61
CA MET A 136 1.69 11.36 -4.58
C MET A 136 1.30 10.96 -3.16
N THR A 137 0.32 10.09 -3.05
CA THR A 137 -0.06 9.42 -1.81
C THR A 137 0.07 7.91 -1.98
N LEU A 138 0.83 7.27 -1.11
CA LEU A 138 1.04 5.83 -1.08
C LEU A 138 0.20 5.18 0.02
N PHE A 139 -0.20 3.95 -0.22
CA PHE A 139 -1.02 3.15 0.67
C PHE A 139 -0.69 1.66 0.46
N VAL A 140 -0.17 1.04 1.52
CA VAL A 140 0.22 -0.37 1.56
C VAL A 140 -0.56 -1.02 2.69
N VAL A 141 -1.29 -2.09 2.38
CA VAL A 141 -2.13 -2.82 3.33
C VAL A 141 -1.70 -4.27 3.45
N ALA A 142 -1.97 -4.87 4.60
CA ALA A 142 -1.58 -6.24 4.92
C ALA A 142 -2.26 -7.30 4.03
N SER A 143 -3.47 -7.04 3.55
CA SER A 143 -4.28 -7.98 2.79
C SER A 143 -4.90 -7.28 1.58
N ASN A 144 -4.65 -7.83 0.39
CA ASN A 144 -5.33 -7.48 -0.84
C ASN A 144 -6.00 -8.75 -1.38
N THR A 145 -7.30 -8.66 -1.68
CA THR A 145 -8.12 -9.76 -2.17
C THR A 145 -8.58 -9.49 -3.58
N LYS A 146 -8.58 -10.53 -4.41
CA LYS A 146 -9.03 -10.47 -5.80
C LYS A 146 -10.54 -10.56 -5.87
N ASP A 147 -11.20 -9.45 -5.61
CA ASP A 147 -12.67 -9.39 -5.51
C ASP A 147 -13.33 -9.01 -6.84
N ASP A 148 -12.66 -8.22 -7.67
CA ASP A 148 -13.16 -7.81 -8.99
C ASP A 148 -12.01 -7.46 -9.96
N LYS A 149 -12.35 -6.88 -11.12
CA LYS A 149 -11.37 -6.48 -12.15
C LYS A 149 -10.47 -5.30 -11.73
N TYR A 150 -10.85 -4.54 -10.71
CA TYR A 150 -10.10 -3.40 -10.18
C TYR A 150 -9.25 -3.77 -8.96
N HIS A 151 -9.45 -4.96 -8.41
CA HIS A 151 -8.64 -5.56 -7.37
C HIS A 151 -8.01 -6.84 -7.92
N PRO A 152 -6.93 -6.76 -8.72
CA PRO A 152 -6.51 -7.87 -9.57
C PRO A 152 -5.67 -8.94 -8.86
N VAL A 153 -5.28 -8.74 -7.58
CA VAL A 153 -4.27 -9.54 -6.88
C VAL A 153 -4.79 -10.14 -5.57
N ASN A 154 -4.29 -11.32 -5.24
CA ASN A 154 -4.39 -11.91 -3.90
C ASN A 154 -3.01 -11.86 -3.21
N ILE A 155 -2.79 -10.87 -2.34
CA ILE A 155 -1.49 -10.68 -1.66
C ILE A 155 -1.72 -10.51 -0.16
N GLN A 156 -1.03 -11.33 0.63
CA GLN A 156 -0.90 -11.18 2.09
C GLN A 156 0.54 -10.77 2.41
N GLN A 157 0.69 -9.57 2.96
CA GLN A 157 1.97 -8.88 3.14
C GLN A 157 2.00 -8.08 4.45
N LYS A 158 1.55 -8.72 5.53
CA LYS A 158 1.44 -8.08 6.85
C LYS A 158 2.78 -7.51 7.33
N GLU A 159 3.84 -8.30 7.24
CA GLU A 159 5.19 -7.88 7.66
C GLU A 159 5.70 -6.70 6.84
N GLU A 160 5.47 -6.72 5.52
CA GLU A 160 5.87 -5.63 4.63
C GLU A 160 5.04 -4.37 4.86
N ALA A 161 3.74 -4.50 5.13
CA ALA A 161 2.87 -3.37 5.46
C ALA A 161 3.24 -2.72 6.81
N GLU A 162 3.52 -3.53 7.84
CA GLU A 162 4.01 -3.03 9.13
C GLU A 162 5.38 -2.34 8.99
N SER A 163 6.30 -2.96 8.23
CA SER A 163 7.61 -2.38 7.92
C SER A 163 7.48 -1.07 7.15
N PHE A 164 6.54 -0.98 6.20
CA PHE A 164 6.28 0.24 5.44
C PHE A 164 5.75 1.36 6.33
N GLN A 165 4.87 1.06 7.30
CA GLN A 165 4.40 2.05 8.26
C GLN A 165 5.52 2.60 9.13
N GLN A 166 6.41 1.73 9.63
CA GLN A 166 7.57 2.15 10.42
C GLN A 166 8.52 3.00 9.58
N TYR A 167 8.83 2.55 8.36
CA TYR A 167 9.61 3.30 7.38
C TYR A 167 9.02 4.69 7.12
N ALA A 168 7.71 4.77 6.89
CA ALA A 168 7.03 6.02 6.58
C ALA A 168 7.07 7.03 7.74
N GLN A 169 6.96 6.57 8.98
CA GLN A 169 7.10 7.42 10.16
C GLN A 169 8.54 7.94 10.30
N ALA A 170 9.53 7.09 10.08
CA ALA A 170 10.95 7.49 10.09
C ALA A 170 11.26 8.50 8.98
N LEU A 171 10.85 8.20 7.74
CA LEU A 171 11.01 9.11 6.60
C LEU A 171 10.34 10.46 6.86
N MET A 172 9.14 10.45 7.43
CA MET A 172 8.44 11.68 7.83
C MET A 172 9.25 12.52 8.80
N GLN A 173 9.79 11.91 9.86
CA GLN A 173 10.59 12.62 10.85
C GLN A 173 11.88 13.17 10.22
N GLU A 174 12.60 12.36 9.45
CA GLU A 174 13.86 12.74 8.83
C GLU A 174 13.68 13.88 7.83
N VAL A 175 12.77 13.74 6.86
CA VAL A 175 12.53 14.75 5.83
C VAL A 175 12.00 16.04 6.45
N ASN A 176 11.03 15.95 7.36
CA ASN A 176 10.45 17.15 7.95
C ASN A 176 11.44 17.88 8.85
N ALA A 177 12.26 17.17 9.64
CA ALA A 177 13.31 17.79 10.45
C ALA A 177 14.37 18.47 9.57
N ALA A 178 14.81 17.81 8.49
CA ALA A 178 15.80 18.37 7.56
C ALA A 178 15.29 19.63 6.84
N ASN A 179 13.97 19.73 6.59
CA ASN A 179 13.35 20.88 5.92
C ASN A 179 12.68 21.87 6.91
N GLY A 180 12.91 21.73 8.22
CA GLY A 180 12.36 22.65 9.24
C GLY A 180 10.84 22.63 9.39
N ILE A 181 10.18 21.55 8.98
CA ILE A 181 8.72 21.37 9.08
C ILE A 181 8.35 20.86 10.47
N THR A 182 7.86 21.75 11.33
CA THR A 182 7.41 21.41 12.69
C THR A 182 5.89 21.26 12.80
N ASP A 183 5.13 21.90 11.91
CA ASP A 183 3.67 21.76 11.78
C ASP A 183 3.29 21.58 10.29
N ILE A 184 2.92 20.35 9.94
CA ILE A 184 2.51 19.97 8.58
C ILE A 184 1.27 20.77 8.13
N LYS A 185 0.33 21.10 9.03
CA LYS A 185 -0.87 21.85 8.66
C LYS A 185 -0.53 23.30 8.32
N ALA A 186 0.34 23.93 9.12
CA ALA A 186 0.82 25.27 8.85
C ALA A 186 1.61 25.31 7.53
N ALA A 187 2.53 24.36 7.32
CA ALA A 187 3.35 24.26 6.12
C ALA A 187 2.52 24.13 4.84
N LYS A 188 1.46 23.31 4.87
CA LYS A 188 0.50 23.18 3.76
C LYS A 188 -0.29 24.47 3.48
N LYS A 189 -0.67 25.20 4.54
CA LYS A 189 -1.42 26.46 4.41
C LYS A 189 -0.56 27.54 3.77
N GLU A 190 0.72 27.61 4.12
CA GLU A 190 1.68 28.52 3.49
C GLU A 190 1.87 28.22 2.00
N ALA A 191 2.06 26.95 1.65
CA ALA A 191 2.23 26.53 0.25
C ALA A 191 1.03 26.92 -0.63
N LYS A 192 -0.20 26.81 -0.09
CA LYS A 192 -1.43 27.22 -0.78
C LYS A 192 -1.60 28.73 -0.96
N LYS A 193 -0.88 29.56 -0.20
CA LYS A 193 -0.91 31.02 -0.34
C LYS A 193 0.07 31.53 -1.40
N ASN A 194 1.10 30.73 -1.69
CA ASN A 194 2.18 31.09 -2.60
C ASN A 194 1.98 30.53 -4.03
N ASN A 195 0.92 29.74 -4.24
CA ASN A 195 0.43 29.25 -5.53
C ASN A 195 -0.85 29.99 -5.92
#